data_AF-A0A354X9V4-F1
#
_entry.id   AF-A0A354X9V4-F1
#
_cell.length_a   1.000
_cell.length_b   1.000
_cell.length_c   1.000
_cell.angle_alpha   90.00
_cell.angle_beta   90.00
_cell.angle_gamma   90.00
#
_symmetry.space_group_name_H-M   'P 1'
#
loop_
_entity.id
_entity.type
_entity.pdbx_description
1 polymer ?
#
loop_
_entity_poly.entity_id
_entity_poly.type
_entity_poly.pdbx_seq_one_letter_code
_entity_poly.pdbx_strand_id
1 'polypeptide(L)'
;GKYKVVKVSEKMFVGKGILYANIFKKNDKRTIYNVVYRDGRTSPHYIKRFAVTGVTRDKEYDVSKGKPGSRIAYFSANPNGEAETIRVILKPKSRQRILQFETDFSGIAIKGRGAMGNIL
;
A
#
# COMPACT_ATOMS: atom_id res chain seq x y z
N GLY A 1 7.59 -0.48 -2.55
CA GLY A 1 7.59 -0.81 -1.11
C GLY A 1 7.35 -2.29 -0.97
N LYS A 2 7.92 -2.91 0.07
CA LYS A 2 7.87 -4.36 0.27
C LYS A 2 7.31 -4.71 1.64
N TYR A 3 6.82 -5.93 1.78
CA TYR A 3 6.43 -6.50 3.05
C TYR A 3 6.86 -7.96 3.14
N LYS A 4 7.04 -8.45 4.36
CA LYS A 4 7.36 -9.85 4.67
C LYS A 4 6.79 -10.22 6.04
N VAL A 5 6.66 -11.51 6.30
CA VAL A 5 6.30 -12.04 7.62
C VAL A 5 7.46 -12.87 8.12
N VAL A 6 7.93 -12.56 9.32
CA VAL A 6 9.06 -13.23 9.99
C VAL A 6 8.58 -13.95 11.24
N LYS A 7 9.37 -14.92 11.71
CA LYS A 7 9.12 -15.56 13.01
C LYS A 7 9.41 -14.56 14.14
N VAL A 8 8.56 -14.56 15.17
CA VAL A 8 8.80 -13.78 16.39
C VAL A 8 10.05 -14.31 17.08
N SER A 9 10.95 -13.40 17.43
CA SER A 9 12.21 -13.67 18.14
C SER A 9 12.52 -12.47 19.03
N GLU A 10 13.37 -12.66 20.03
CA GLU A 10 13.72 -11.59 20.99
C GLU A 10 14.35 -10.37 20.31
N LYS A 11 15.20 -10.61 19.29
CA LYS A 11 15.84 -9.55 18.52
C LYS A 11 16.05 -10.01 17.07
N MET A 12 15.53 -9.22 16.13
CA MET A 12 15.74 -9.44 14.71
C MET A 12 15.77 -8.11 13.96
N PHE A 13 16.72 -7.98 13.03
CA PHE A 13 16.75 -6.85 12.11
C PHE A 13 15.84 -7.12 10.90
N VAL A 14 14.88 -6.23 10.65
CA VAL A 14 13.91 -6.36 9.55
C VAL A 14 14.02 -5.25 8.49
N GLY A 15 15.09 -4.46 8.55
CA GLY A 15 15.31 -3.31 7.67
C GLY A 15 15.05 -1.96 8.35
N LYS A 16 15.10 -0.89 7.56
CA LYS A 16 14.82 0.49 7.97
C LYS A 16 13.57 1.01 7.25
N GLY A 17 12.95 2.07 7.79
CA GLY A 17 11.77 2.69 7.16
C GLY A 17 10.51 1.82 7.24
N ILE A 18 10.32 1.14 8.37
CA ILE A 18 9.14 0.31 8.63
C ILE A 18 7.92 1.24 8.75
N LEU A 19 6.95 1.06 7.86
CA LEU A 19 5.69 1.81 7.91
C LEU A 19 4.70 1.19 8.90
N TYR A 20 4.78 -0.12 9.09
CA TYR A 20 3.83 -0.88 9.90
C TYR A 20 4.41 -2.23 10.32
N ALA A 21 4.09 -2.65 11.54
CA ALA A 21 4.40 -3.97 12.08
C ALA A 21 3.20 -4.46 12.90
N ASN A 22 2.80 -5.72 12.69
CA ASN A 22 1.73 -6.36 13.44
C ASN A 22 1.87 -7.89 13.41
N ILE A 23 1.13 -8.57 14.28
CA ILE A 23 0.98 -10.03 14.30
C ILE A 23 0.18 -10.44 13.07
N PHE A 24 0.79 -11.28 12.23
CA PHE A 24 0.15 -11.79 11.04
C PHE A 24 -0.89 -12.88 11.38
N LYS A 25 -2.16 -12.61 11.09
CA LYS A 25 -3.26 -13.57 11.23
C LYS A 25 -3.49 -14.27 9.88
N LYS A 26 -3.10 -15.54 9.79
CA LYS A 26 -3.30 -16.34 8.57
C LYS A 26 -4.80 -16.42 8.24
N ASN A 27 -5.13 -16.31 6.95
CA ASN A 27 -6.48 -16.31 6.40
C ASN A 27 -7.36 -15.10 6.80
N ASP A 28 -6.78 -14.06 7.41
CA ASP A 28 -7.52 -12.84 7.69
C ASP A 28 -7.90 -12.11 6.40
N LYS A 29 -9.21 -11.91 6.22
CA LYS A 29 -9.80 -11.16 5.12
C LYS A 29 -10.43 -9.84 5.57
N ARG A 30 -10.49 -9.59 6.89
CA ARG A 30 -11.07 -8.38 7.47
C ARG A 30 -10.08 -7.22 7.47
N THR A 31 -8.82 -7.49 7.80
CA THR A 31 -7.79 -6.45 7.73
C THR A 31 -7.51 -6.08 6.28
N ILE A 32 -7.92 -4.87 5.89
CA ILE A 32 -7.66 -4.30 4.57
C ILE A 32 -6.54 -3.28 4.68
N TYR A 33 -5.58 -3.38 3.78
CA TYR A 33 -4.52 -2.41 3.63
C TYR A 33 -4.89 -1.45 2.50
N ASN A 34 -5.04 -0.17 2.84
CA ASN A 34 -5.25 0.89 1.87
C ASN A 34 -3.88 1.49 1.54
N VAL A 35 -3.54 1.54 0.26
CA VAL A 35 -2.22 1.96 -0.19
C VAL A 35 -2.32 2.88 -1.40
N VAL A 36 -1.59 3.99 -1.34
CA VAL A 36 -1.19 4.75 -2.52
C VAL A 36 0.29 4.53 -2.77
N TYR A 37 0.66 4.13 -3.99
CA TYR A 37 2.04 3.88 -4.35
C TYR A 37 2.35 4.36 -5.77
N ARG A 38 3.62 4.62 -6.05
CA ARG A 38 4.14 4.86 -7.39
C ARG A 38 5.02 3.69 -7.82
N ASP A 39 4.86 3.21 -9.05
CA ASP A 39 5.69 2.13 -9.60
C ASP A 39 6.81 2.67 -10.51
N GLY A 40 8.02 2.83 -9.98
CA GLY A 40 9.13 3.51 -10.63
C GLY A 40 9.20 5.00 -10.31
N ARG A 41 10.15 5.73 -10.92
CA ARG A 41 10.39 7.16 -10.62
C ARG A 41 9.40 8.13 -11.27
N THR A 42 8.88 7.79 -12.44
CA THR A 42 8.09 8.70 -13.30
C THR A 42 6.65 8.25 -13.52
N SER A 43 6.24 7.14 -12.93
CA SER A 43 4.87 6.60 -13.05
C SER A 43 3.85 7.48 -12.35
N PRO A 44 2.56 7.45 -12.77
CA PRO A 44 1.46 7.91 -11.92
C PRO A 44 1.43 7.16 -10.58
N HIS A 45 0.73 7.76 -9.62
CA HIS A 45 0.37 7.07 -8.39
C HIS A 45 -0.80 6.13 -8.66
N TYR A 46 -0.82 5.03 -7.93
CA TYR A 46 -1.85 4.02 -7.97
C TYR A 46 -2.45 3.89 -6.58
N ILE A 47 -3.77 3.74 -6.53
CA ILE A 47 -4.54 3.50 -5.32
C ILE A 47 -5.07 2.07 -5.35
N LYS A 48 -4.87 1.31 -4.25
CA LYS A 48 -5.44 -0.03 -4.13
C LYS A 48 -5.76 -0.41 -2.69
N ARG A 49 -6.69 -1.36 -2.58
CA ARG A 49 -7.12 -2.00 -1.33
C ARG A 49 -6.97 -3.49 -1.45
N PHE A 50 -6.35 -4.13 -0.46
CA PHE A 50 -6.13 -5.58 -0.48
C PHE A 50 -6.03 -6.15 0.92
N ALA A 51 -6.37 -7.43 1.06
CA ALA A 51 -6.07 -8.24 2.23
C ALA A 51 -4.83 -9.11 1.97
N VAL A 52 -4.07 -9.40 3.02
CA VAL A 52 -2.98 -10.38 2.98
C VAL A 52 -3.44 -11.63 3.73
N THR A 53 -3.95 -12.61 2.99
CA THR A 53 -4.48 -13.85 3.59
C THR A 53 -3.42 -14.92 3.83
N GLY A 54 -2.36 -14.91 3.02
CA GLY A 54 -1.29 -15.92 3.08
C GLY A 54 0.01 -15.43 2.47
N VAL A 55 1.11 -15.83 3.10
CA VAL A 55 2.49 -15.55 2.68
C VAL A 55 3.38 -16.73 3.03
N THR A 56 4.44 -16.90 2.25
CA THR A 56 5.59 -17.71 2.67
C THR A 56 6.41 -16.90 3.66
N ARG A 57 6.81 -17.50 4.77
CA ARG A 57 7.69 -16.85 5.76
C ARG A 57 9.00 -16.42 5.09
N ASP A 58 9.54 -15.29 5.55
CA ASP A 58 10.81 -14.69 5.11
C ASP A 58 10.87 -14.27 3.63
N LYS A 59 9.84 -14.58 2.84
CA LYS A 59 9.69 -14.11 1.47
C LYS A 59 9.22 -12.66 1.45
N GLU A 60 9.95 -11.84 0.70
CA GLU A 60 9.54 -10.48 0.41
C GLU A 60 8.54 -10.44 -0.74
N TYR A 61 7.53 -9.58 -0.60
CA TYR A 61 6.56 -9.30 -1.63
C TYR A 61 6.48 -7.80 -1.89
N ASP A 62 6.47 -7.43 -3.17
CA ASP A 62 6.26 -6.05 -3.59
C ASP A 62 4.78 -5.67 -3.46
N VAL A 63 4.55 -4.49 -2.87
CA VAL A 63 3.23 -3.84 -2.88
C VAL A 63 2.99 -3.17 -4.25
N SER A 64 4.05 -2.71 -4.90
CA SER A 64 4.09 -2.20 -6.27
C SER A 64 4.34 -3.33 -7.29
N LYS A 65 4.81 -3.03 -8.51
CA LYS A 65 5.25 -4.06 -9.48
C LYS A 65 6.77 -4.30 -9.47
N GLY A 66 7.49 -3.70 -8.52
CA GLY A 66 8.91 -3.95 -8.29
C GLY A 66 9.86 -3.11 -9.15
N LYS A 67 9.36 -2.09 -9.88
CA LYS A 67 10.25 -1.21 -10.65
C LYS A 67 11.21 -0.41 -9.73
N PRO A 68 12.48 -0.21 -10.14
CA PRO A 68 13.40 0.63 -9.38
C PRO A 68 12.87 2.06 -9.15
N GLY A 69 12.93 2.54 -7.91
CA GLY A 69 12.41 3.86 -7.54
C GLY A 69 10.91 3.92 -7.20
N SER A 70 10.24 2.76 -7.11
CA SER A 70 8.90 2.64 -6.55
C SER A 70 8.84 3.09 -5.10
N ARG A 71 7.78 3.82 -4.75
CA ARG A 71 7.59 4.41 -3.41
C ARG A 71 6.16 4.24 -2.94
N ILE A 72 5.98 4.01 -1.63
CA ILE A 72 4.67 4.13 -0.98
C ILE A 72 4.47 5.60 -0.61
N ALA A 73 3.39 6.20 -1.10
CA ALA A 73 3.01 7.57 -0.80
C ALA A 73 2.06 7.65 0.39
N TYR A 74 1.19 6.65 0.54
CA TYR A 74 0.23 6.56 1.64
C TYR A 74 0.01 5.08 2.00
N PHE A 75 -0.15 4.81 3.30
CA PHE A 75 -0.43 3.48 3.83
C PHE A 75 -1.30 3.61 5.08
N SER A 76 -2.33 2.78 5.17
CA SER A 76 -3.07 2.51 6.40
C SER A 76 -3.42 1.02 6.48
N ALA A 77 -3.63 0.55 7.72
CA ALA A 77 -4.01 -0.82 8.02
C ALA A 77 -5.31 -0.79 8.81
N ASN A 78 -6.38 -1.28 8.19
CA ASN A 78 -7.76 -1.08 8.63
C ASN A 78 -8.37 -2.44 9.02
N PRO A 79 -8.43 -2.79 10.32
CA PRO A 79 -8.83 -4.11 10.80
C PRO A 79 -10.25 -4.53 10.42
N ASN A 80 -11.16 -3.57 10.20
CA ASN A 80 -12.55 -3.83 9.81
C ASN A 80 -12.83 -3.43 8.36
N GLY A 81 -11.79 -3.16 7.57
CA GLY A 81 -11.94 -2.73 6.19
C GLY A 81 -12.42 -1.30 6.05
N GLU A 82 -12.14 -0.45 7.04
CA GLU A 82 -12.39 0.98 6.98
C GLU A 82 -11.81 1.59 5.69
N ALA A 83 -12.51 2.59 5.17
CA ALA A 83 -12.15 3.29 3.96
C ALA A 83 -12.19 4.79 4.26
N GLU A 84 -11.00 5.38 4.33
CA GLU A 84 -10.83 6.79 4.58
C GLU A 84 -10.82 7.60 3.28
N THR A 85 -11.13 8.89 3.39
CA THR A 85 -10.90 9.87 2.33
C THR A 85 -9.54 10.50 2.51
N ILE A 86 -8.73 10.50 1.45
CA ILE A 86 -7.43 11.18 1.43
C ILE A 86 -7.49 12.44 0.58
N ARG A 87 -6.80 13.49 1.04
CA ARG A 87 -6.58 14.69 0.24
C ARG A 87 -5.25 14.55 -0.52
N VAL A 88 -5.34 14.61 -1.84
CA VAL A 88 -4.19 14.56 -2.74
C VAL A 88 -3.80 15.98 -3.11
N ILE A 89 -2.52 16.31 -2.92
CA ILE A 89 -1.95 17.60 -3.32
C ILE A 89 -0.90 17.33 -4.41
N LEU A 90 -1.14 17.86 -5.59
CA LEU A 90 -0.28 17.67 -6.76
C LEU A 90 0.78 18.78 -6.82
N LYS A 91 1.97 18.43 -7.30
CA LYS A 91 2.98 19.43 -7.65
C LYS A 91 2.47 20.24 -8.84
N PRO A 92 2.44 21.58 -8.78
CA PRO A 92 1.95 22.41 -9.88
C PRO A 92 2.71 22.16 -11.19
N LYS A 93 1.98 22.10 -12.30
CA LYS A 93 2.51 22.06 -13.67
C LYS A 93 1.74 23.04 -14.56
N SER A 94 2.39 23.51 -15.64
CA SER A 94 1.75 24.41 -16.60
C SER A 94 0.47 23.79 -17.17
N ARG A 95 -0.58 24.61 -17.32
CA ARG A 95 -1.94 24.22 -17.79
C ARG A 95 -2.72 23.27 -16.87
N GLN A 96 -2.24 23.00 -15.66
CA GLN A 96 -2.97 22.18 -14.69
C GLN A 96 -3.98 23.03 -13.90
N ARG A 97 -5.28 22.67 -13.99
CA ARG A 97 -6.37 23.39 -13.32
C ARG A 97 -6.64 22.90 -11.90
N ILE A 98 -6.50 21.60 -11.67
CA ILE A 98 -6.75 20.96 -10.36
C ILE A 98 -5.42 20.68 -9.69
N LEU A 99 -5.17 21.36 -8.57
CA LEU A 99 -3.96 21.19 -7.75
C LEU A 99 -4.19 20.27 -6.56
N GLN A 100 -5.44 20.17 -6.11
CA GLN A 100 -5.82 19.33 -4.99
C GLN A 100 -7.20 18.75 -5.23
N PHE A 101 -7.40 17.53 -4.78
CA PHE A 101 -8.67 16.84 -4.81
C PHE A 101 -8.71 15.81 -3.69
N GLU A 102 -9.90 15.32 -3.40
CA GLU A 102 -10.10 14.26 -2.42
C GLU A 102 -10.40 12.95 -3.15
N THR A 103 -9.97 11.84 -2.56
CA THR A 103 -10.25 10.51 -3.08
C THR A 103 -10.65 9.60 -1.93
N ASP A 104 -11.82 9.00 -2.07
CA ASP A 104 -12.36 8.04 -1.12
C ASP A 104 -11.92 6.61 -1.50
N PHE A 105 -11.32 5.92 -0.53
CA PHE A 105 -10.98 4.51 -0.68
C PHE A 105 -12.22 3.60 -0.80
N SER A 106 -13.41 4.05 -0.37
CA SER A 106 -14.65 3.27 -0.44
C SER A 106 -15.01 2.90 -1.89
N GLY A 107 -14.71 3.79 -2.84
CA GLY A 107 -14.91 3.58 -4.27
C GLY A 107 -13.90 2.63 -4.92
N ILE A 108 -12.87 2.21 -4.18
CA ILE A 108 -11.87 1.26 -4.67
C ILE A 108 -12.24 -0.15 -4.23
N ALA A 109 -12.46 -1.04 -5.19
CA ALA A 109 -12.72 -2.44 -4.90
C ALA A 109 -11.53 -3.12 -4.20
N ILE A 110 -11.83 -3.95 -3.21
CA ILE A 110 -10.83 -4.80 -2.54
C ILE A 110 -10.47 -5.94 -3.50
N LYS A 111 -9.21 -5.94 -3.97
CA LYS A 111 -8.69 -6.96 -4.89
C LYS A 111 -7.58 -7.77 -4.21
N GLY A 112 -7.10 -8.80 -4.90
CA GLY A 112 -5.96 -9.60 -4.43
C GLY A 112 -4.68 -8.76 -4.29
N ARG A 113 -3.79 -9.15 -3.39
CA ARG A 113 -2.52 -8.42 -3.10
C ARG A 113 -1.65 -8.11 -4.32
N GLY A 114 -1.64 -9.01 -5.31
CA GLY A 114 -0.90 -8.86 -6.56
C GLY A 114 -1.61 -8.03 -7.63
N ALA A 115 -2.85 -7.58 -7.38
CA ALA A 115 -3.57 -6.73 -8.31
C ALA A 115 -2.88 -5.37 -8.45
N MET A 116 -2.91 -4.86 -9.68
CA MET A 116 -2.53 -3.49 -9.98
C MET A 116 -3.59 -2.54 -9.41
N GLY A 117 -3.14 -1.45 -8.81
CA GLY A 117 -4.04 -0.39 -8.34
C GLY A 117 -4.64 0.40 -9.49
N ASN A 118 -5.72 1.11 -9.18
CA ASN A 118 -6.32 2.08 -10.08
C ASN A 118 -5.41 3.31 -10.16
N ILE A 119 -5.40 4.01 -11.30
CA ILE A 119 -4.65 5.27 -11.42
C ILE A 119 -5.32 6.29 -10.50
N LEU A 120 -4.50 6.97 -9.68
CA LEU A 120 -4.90 8.08 -8.82
C LEU A 120 -4.55 9.41 -9.49
#